data_AF-A0A1F8RBT8-F1
#
_entry.id   AF-A0A1F8RBT8-F1
#
_cell.length_a   1.000
_cell.length_b   1.000
_cell.length_c   1.000
_cell.angle_alpha   90.00
_cell.angle_beta   90.00
_cell.angle_gamma   90.00
#
_symmetry.space_group_name_H-M   'P 1'
#
loop_
_entity.id
_entity.type
_entity.pdbx_description
1 polymer ?
#
loop_
_entity_poly.entity_id
_entity_poly.type
_entity_poly.pdbx_seq_one_letter_code
_entity_poly.pdbx_strand_id
1 'polypeptide(L)'
;MLKTLSRSFRPAAWLGWQVESNWTDPLMFFAFQVLRPVASVLILVFMFRVVAGTSAGASGASSSGAASSIYAYIYLGNAFYIYVGAVMAGASYSILDDRERYRTLKYLYIAPINIPVYLFGRAVARFVTGTIAVVITILAGVLFFKVPLSLGATHWPMFFGALMLGVFCLSFMGIIIGTWTLTIRNEPWFVGDAAAAALYLFSGAIFPITILPAFLQPIGFLLPMTYWLELIRRALLGAGAAAFPTLAAFSNAQLFGILAAQTLAFGLIAVFAFRYFDRVAREKGLIDAQSNF
;
A
#
# COMPACT_ATOMS: atom_id res chain seq x y z
N MET A 1 7.80 -15.03 25.87
CA MET A 1 7.02 -14.63 24.68
C MET A 1 7.56 -13.35 24.02
N LEU A 2 7.56 -12.18 24.68
CA LEU A 2 8.03 -10.91 24.08
C LEU A 2 9.47 -10.94 23.53
N LYS A 3 10.40 -11.58 24.25
CA LYS A 3 11.79 -11.77 23.77
C LYS A 3 11.84 -12.53 22.44
N THR A 4 11.04 -13.57 22.28
CA THR A 4 10.96 -14.38 21.04
C THR A 4 10.37 -13.59 19.88
N LEU A 5 9.32 -12.80 20.13
CA LEU A 5 8.72 -11.93 19.11
C LEU A 5 9.72 -10.87 18.63
N SER A 6 10.41 -10.21 19.55
CA SER A 6 11.46 -9.22 19.22
C SER A 6 12.63 -9.86 18.43
N ARG A 7 13.07 -11.06 18.84
CA ARG A 7 14.10 -11.83 18.13
C ARG A 7 13.65 -12.33 16.75
N SER A 8 12.36 -12.43 16.49
CA SER A 8 11.84 -12.74 15.15
C SER A 8 11.75 -11.46 14.31
N PHE A 9 11.21 -10.37 14.88
CA PHE A 9 10.94 -9.13 14.16
C PHE A 9 12.19 -8.37 13.73
N ARG A 10 13.12 -8.09 14.66
CA ARG A 10 14.27 -7.22 14.37
C ARG A 10 15.20 -7.81 13.29
N PRO A 11 15.62 -9.09 13.37
CA PRO A 11 16.44 -9.68 12.32
C PRO A 11 15.69 -9.78 11.00
N ALA A 12 14.38 -10.04 11.01
CA ALA A 12 13.58 -10.08 9.78
C ALA A 12 13.50 -8.72 9.09
N ALA A 13 13.35 -7.63 9.84
CA ALA A 13 13.37 -6.28 9.31
C ALA A 13 14.74 -5.91 8.71
N TRP A 14 15.82 -6.28 9.41
CA TRP A 14 17.17 -6.07 8.89
C TRP A 14 17.46 -6.91 7.64
N LEU A 15 17.08 -8.19 7.63
CA LEU A 15 17.18 -9.05 6.46
C LEU A 15 16.36 -8.51 5.30
N GLY A 16 15.16 -7.99 5.56
CA GLY A 16 14.33 -7.26 4.61
C GLY A 16 15.10 -6.14 3.93
N TRP A 17 15.77 -5.30 4.73
CA TRP A 17 16.55 -4.19 4.22
C TRP A 17 17.71 -4.67 3.35
N GLN A 18 18.44 -5.70 3.79
CA GLN A 18 19.55 -6.28 3.03
C GLN A 18 19.07 -6.83 1.67
N VAL A 19 17.97 -7.59 1.64
CA VAL A 19 17.42 -8.12 0.39
C VAL A 19 17.01 -6.99 -0.56
N GLU A 20 16.41 -5.92 -0.02
CA GLU A 20 15.91 -4.81 -0.85
C GLU A 20 17.03 -3.89 -1.38
N SER A 21 18.14 -3.75 -0.66
CA SER A 21 19.23 -2.83 -1.01
C SER A 21 20.40 -3.48 -1.74
N ASN A 22 20.57 -4.80 -1.65
CA ASN A 22 21.77 -5.49 -2.12
C ASN A 22 21.74 -5.93 -3.60
N TRP A 23 20.75 -5.52 -4.39
CA TRP A 23 20.66 -5.93 -5.81
C TRP A 23 21.54 -5.10 -6.76
N THR A 24 22.10 -3.99 -6.30
CA THR A 24 22.93 -3.07 -7.10
C THR A 24 23.90 -2.28 -6.21
N ASP A 25 24.79 -1.49 -6.79
CA ASP A 25 25.66 -0.60 -6.02
C ASP A 25 24.84 0.51 -5.33
N PRO A 26 25.32 1.06 -4.19
CA PRO A 26 24.56 2.03 -3.42
C PRO A 26 24.13 3.26 -4.23
N LEU A 27 24.95 3.74 -5.16
CA LEU A 27 24.64 4.92 -5.97
C LEU A 27 23.45 4.63 -6.90
N MET A 28 23.50 3.52 -7.64
CA MET A 28 22.39 3.09 -8.48
C MET A 28 21.13 2.82 -7.67
N PHE A 29 21.25 2.20 -6.50
CA PHE A 29 20.10 1.98 -5.61
C PHE A 29 19.39 3.29 -5.27
N PHE A 30 20.13 4.30 -4.78
CA PHE A 30 19.55 5.60 -4.45
C PHE A 30 19.01 6.33 -5.70
N ALA A 31 19.71 6.22 -6.84
CA ALA A 31 19.22 6.78 -8.10
C ALA A 31 17.87 6.18 -8.51
N PHE A 32 17.70 4.86 -8.42
CA PHE A 32 16.43 4.20 -8.75
C PHE A 32 15.31 4.52 -7.76
N GLN A 33 15.62 4.70 -6.47
CA GLN A 33 14.65 5.12 -5.46
C GLN A 33 14.09 6.53 -5.74
N VAL A 34 14.85 7.40 -6.42
CA VAL A 34 14.39 8.73 -6.83
C VAL A 34 13.76 8.72 -8.22
N LEU A 35 14.40 8.05 -9.17
CA LEU A 35 13.99 8.09 -10.57
C LEU A 35 12.63 7.43 -10.80
N ARG A 36 12.37 6.27 -10.18
CA ARG A 36 11.10 5.54 -10.40
C ARG A 36 9.88 6.34 -9.92
N PRO A 37 9.83 6.89 -8.70
CA PRO A 37 8.69 7.68 -8.26
C PRO A 37 8.54 9.00 -9.03
N VAL A 38 9.65 9.67 -9.37
CA VAL A 38 9.57 10.90 -10.18
C VAL A 38 9.02 10.60 -11.58
N ALA A 39 9.47 9.51 -12.21
CA ALA A 39 8.98 9.08 -13.52
C ALA A 39 7.48 8.72 -13.47
N SER A 40 7.01 7.97 -12.47
CA SER A 40 5.59 7.61 -12.34
C SER A 40 4.70 8.84 -12.14
N VAL A 41 5.17 9.80 -11.35
CA VAL A 41 4.48 11.09 -11.15
C VAL A 41 4.40 11.88 -12.44
N LEU A 42 5.48 11.95 -13.22
CA LEU A 42 5.50 12.68 -14.49
C LEU A 42 4.42 12.18 -15.45
N ILE A 43 4.18 10.86 -15.50
CA ILE A 43 3.11 10.27 -16.30
C ILE A 43 1.75 10.78 -15.83
N LEU A 44 1.48 10.76 -14.52
CA LEU A 44 0.21 11.21 -13.96
C LEU A 44 -0.02 12.71 -14.17
N VAL A 45 1.01 13.53 -13.99
CA VAL A 45 0.95 14.97 -14.24
C VAL A 45 0.69 15.25 -15.71
N PHE A 46 1.38 14.56 -16.61
CA PHE A 46 1.18 14.70 -18.04
C PHE A 46 -0.25 14.34 -18.42
N MET A 47 -0.74 13.19 -17.94
CA MET A 47 -2.12 12.77 -18.13
C MET A 47 -3.10 13.85 -17.63
N PHE A 48 -2.91 14.38 -16.41
CA PHE A 48 -3.80 15.41 -15.89
C PHE A 48 -3.71 16.72 -16.69
N ARG A 49 -2.53 17.23 -17.01
CA ARG A 49 -2.39 18.49 -17.74
C ARG A 49 -2.94 18.40 -19.16
N VAL A 50 -2.73 17.29 -19.85
CA VAL A 50 -3.22 17.10 -21.22
C VAL A 50 -4.72 16.81 -21.23
N VAL A 51 -5.21 15.91 -20.37
CA VAL A 51 -6.63 15.52 -20.34
C VAL A 51 -7.51 16.58 -19.66
N ALA A 52 -7.06 17.17 -18.55
CA ALA A 52 -7.80 18.26 -17.90
C ALA A 52 -7.64 19.59 -18.64
N GLY A 53 -6.50 19.82 -19.30
CA GLY A 53 -6.30 21.00 -20.15
C GLY A 53 -7.16 20.98 -21.41
N THR A 54 -7.38 19.80 -22.00
CA THR A 54 -8.29 19.65 -23.15
C THR A 54 -9.76 19.79 -22.77
N SER A 55 -10.19 19.33 -21.59
CA SER A 55 -11.55 19.54 -21.10
C SER A 55 -11.81 20.96 -20.59
N ALA A 56 -10.83 21.62 -19.96
CA ALA A 56 -10.91 23.04 -19.58
C ALA A 56 -10.88 23.99 -20.79
N GLY A 57 -10.31 23.58 -21.92
CA GLY A 57 -10.39 24.31 -23.19
C GLY A 57 -11.76 24.21 -23.88
N ALA A 58 -12.55 23.17 -23.60
CA ALA A 58 -13.88 22.94 -24.18
C ALA A 58 -15.02 23.58 -23.35
N SER A 59 -14.87 23.67 -22.02
CA SER A 59 -15.77 24.41 -21.15
C SER A 59 -15.03 25.62 -20.60
N GLY A 60 -15.37 26.84 -21.05
CA GLY A 60 -14.79 28.12 -20.59
C GLY A 60 -15.07 28.47 -19.11
N ALA A 61 -15.07 27.48 -18.22
CA ALA A 61 -15.23 27.63 -16.79
C ALA A 61 -13.87 27.87 -16.14
N SER A 62 -13.62 29.13 -15.80
CA SER A 62 -12.61 29.54 -14.84
C SER A 62 -12.96 29.01 -13.43
N SER A 63 -12.70 27.73 -13.16
CA SER A 63 -12.76 27.15 -11.81
C SER A 63 -11.38 26.74 -11.31
N SER A 64 -10.48 27.72 -11.17
CA SER A 64 -9.10 27.52 -10.72
C SER A 64 -9.00 26.87 -9.33
N GLY A 65 -10.00 27.07 -8.46
CA GLY A 65 -10.09 26.44 -7.13
C GLY A 65 -10.50 24.96 -7.16
N ALA A 66 -11.64 24.62 -7.77
CA ALA A 66 -12.14 23.24 -7.76
C ALA A 66 -11.24 22.27 -8.55
N ALA A 67 -10.70 22.73 -9.70
CA ALA A 67 -9.78 21.92 -10.51
C ALA A 67 -8.46 21.66 -9.77
N SER A 68 -7.97 22.62 -8.98
CA SER A 68 -6.75 22.44 -8.19
C SER A 68 -6.96 21.54 -6.97
N SER A 69 -8.15 21.55 -6.35
CA SER A 69 -8.50 20.59 -5.29
C SER A 69 -8.66 19.16 -5.81
N ILE A 70 -9.28 18.97 -6.98
CA ILE A 70 -9.36 17.65 -7.65
C ILE A 70 -7.96 17.14 -8.00
N TYR A 71 -7.12 18.01 -8.55
CA TYR A 71 -5.73 17.66 -8.86
C TYR A 71 -4.98 17.17 -7.62
N ALA A 72 -5.04 17.92 -6.51
CA ALA A 72 -4.41 17.53 -5.26
C ALA A 72 -4.97 16.22 -4.69
N TYR A 73 -6.29 16.01 -4.80
CA TYR A 73 -6.96 14.79 -4.37
C TYR A 73 -6.42 13.54 -5.09
N ILE A 74 -6.35 13.59 -6.42
CA ILE A 74 -5.86 12.49 -7.26
C ILE A 74 -4.37 12.27 -7.02
N TYR A 75 -3.60 13.36 -6.96
CA TYR A 75 -2.16 13.31 -6.75
C TYR A 75 -1.80 12.63 -5.42
N LEU A 76 -2.44 13.04 -4.32
CA LEU A 76 -2.23 12.42 -3.00
C LEU A 76 -2.71 10.97 -2.97
N GLY A 77 -3.85 10.67 -3.59
CA GLY A 77 -4.34 9.30 -3.70
C GLY A 77 -3.29 8.39 -4.31
N ASN A 78 -2.68 8.82 -5.41
CA ASN A 78 -1.61 8.09 -6.11
C ASN A 78 -0.30 8.01 -5.31
N ALA A 79 0.12 9.12 -4.70
CA ALA A 79 1.32 9.17 -3.88
C ALA A 79 1.25 8.14 -2.74
N PHE A 80 0.14 8.10 -2.00
CA PHE A 80 -0.03 7.16 -0.90
C PHE A 80 -0.37 5.75 -1.38
N TYR A 81 -0.86 5.58 -2.61
CA TYR A 81 -1.08 4.26 -3.19
C TYR A 81 0.22 3.45 -3.35
N ILE A 82 1.38 4.12 -3.46
CA ILE A 82 2.70 3.47 -3.46
C ILE A 82 2.87 2.55 -2.24
N TYR A 83 2.34 2.92 -1.08
CA TYR A 83 2.37 2.05 0.11
C TYR A 83 1.58 0.77 -0.06
N VAL A 84 0.46 0.80 -0.79
CA VAL A 84 -0.38 -0.39 -1.00
C VAL A 84 0.45 -1.46 -1.71
N GLY A 85 1.06 -1.10 -2.84
CA GLY A 85 1.97 -1.98 -3.56
C GLY A 85 3.16 -2.39 -2.70
N ALA A 86 3.89 -1.43 -2.10
CA ALA A 86 5.12 -1.72 -1.37
C ALA A 86 4.89 -2.62 -0.14
N VAL A 87 3.95 -2.28 0.73
CA VAL A 87 3.73 -3.00 2.00
C VAL A 87 3.10 -4.37 1.75
N MET A 88 2.12 -4.47 0.83
CA MET A 88 1.52 -5.77 0.49
C MET A 88 2.51 -6.68 -0.21
N ALA A 89 3.31 -6.17 -1.16
CA ALA A 89 4.38 -6.92 -1.80
C ALA A 89 5.43 -7.35 -0.78
N GLY A 90 5.80 -6.49 0.18
CA GLY A 90 6.80 -6.84 1.20
C GLY A 90 6.43 -8.05 2.05
N ALA A 91 5.17 -8.14 2.47
CA ALA A 91 4.71 -9.32 3.20
C ALA A 91 4.52 -10.52 2.27
N SER A 92 3.91 -10.35 1.10
CA SER A 92 3.59 -11.48 0.20
C SER A 92 4.82 -12.06 -0.51
N TYR A 93 5.69 -11.22 -1.07
CA TYR A 93 6.91 -11.65 -1.76
C TYR A 93 7.94 -12.19 -0.80
N SER A 94 7.93 -11.82 0.49
CA SER A 94 8.86 -12.42 1.44
C SER A 94 8.72 -13.94 1.54
N ILE A 95 7.49 -14.46 1.46
CA ILE A 95 7.27 -15.91 1.46
C ILE A 95 7.81 -16.54 0.18
N LEU A 96 7.59 -15.91 -0.98
CA LEU A 96 8.05 -16.42 -2.28
C LEU A 96 9.57 -16.33 -2.44
N ASP A 97 10.18 -15.24 -1.98
CA ASP A 97 11.63 -15.09 -1.88
C ASP A 97 12.22 -16.23 -1.05
N ASP A 98 11.68 -16.46 0.15
CA ASP A 98 12.20 -17.50 1.03
C ASP A 98 11.93 -18.92 0.49
N ARG A 99 10.80 -19.15 -0.18
CA ARG A 99 10.44 -20.47 -0.74
C ARG A 99 11.19 -20.82 -2.01
N GLU A 100 11.15 -19.93 -2.99
CA GLU A 100 11.56 -20.22 -4.37
C GLU A 100 12.92 -19.63 -4.69
N ARG A 101 13.14 -18.36 -4.34
CA ARG A 101 14.36 -17.64 -4.72
C ARG A 101 15.57 -18.07 -3.89
N TYR A 102 15.42 -18.09 -2.57
CA TYR A 102 16.48 -18.43 -1.62
C TYR A 102 16.40 -19.86 -1.11
N ARG A 103 15.23 -20.52 -1.24
CA ARG A 103 15.01 -21.91 -0.82
C ARG A 103 15.32 -22.14 0.67
N THR A 104 15.08 -21.10 1.47
CA THR A 104 15.36 -21.04 2.90
C THR A 104 14.12 -21.26 3.77
N LEU A 105 12.92 -21.30 3.18
CA LEU A 105 11.67 -21.41 3.92
C LEU A 105 11.64 -22.61 4.88
N LYS A 106 12.09 -23.81 4.46
CA LYS A 106 12.24 -24.97 5.36
C LYS A 106 13.07 -24.71 6.61
N TYR A 107 14.13 -23.91 6.52
CA TYR A 107 14.98 -23.59 7.67
C TYR A 107 14.26 -22.64 8.63
N LEU A 108 13.46 -21.70 8.10
CA LEU A 108 12.61 -20.83 8.92
C LEU A 108 11.58 -21.62 9.73
N TYR A 109 11.10 -22.76 9.20
CA TYR A 109 10.16 -23.64 9.88
C TYR A 109 10.77 -24.47 11.02
N ILE A 110 12.08 -24.71 10.99
CA ILE A 110 12.82 -25.42 12.05
C ILE A 110 13.38 -24.44 13.10
N ALA A 111 13.58 -23.17 12.71
CA ALA A 111 14.08 -22.14 13.60
C ALA A 111 13.06 -21.78 14.71
N PRO A 112 13.52 -21.39 15.92
CA PRO A 112 12.65 -20.95 17.01
C PRO A 112 12.12 -19.52 16.81
N ILE A 113 11.41 -19.30 15.70
CA ILE A 113 10.86 -18.00 15.29
C ILE A 113 9.35 -18.05 15.14
N ASN A 114 8.71 -16.89 15.24
CA ASN A 114 7.29 -16.74 14.91
C ASN A 114 7.18 -16.22 13.48
N ILE A 115 6.73 -17.06 12.55
CA ILE A 115 6.66 -16.74 11.11
C ILE A 115 5.77 -15.51 10.83
N PRO A 116 4.55 -15.39 11.35
CA PRO A 116 3.75 -14.15 11.16
C PRO A 116 4.49 -12.87 11.56
N VAL A 117 5.21 -12.88 12.68
CA VAL A 117 6.01 -11.73 13.13
C VAL A 117 7.24 -11.49 12.25
N TYR A 118 7.85 -12.55 11.75
CA TYR A 118 8.91 -12.47 10.75
C TYR A 118 8.41 -11.78 9.47
N LEU A 119 7.23 -12.13 8.96
CA LEU A 119 6.62 -11.49 7.78
C LEU A 119 6.33 -10.01 8.01
N PHE A 120 5.83 -9.65 9.21
CA PHE A 120 5.69 -8.25 9.61
C PHE A 120 7.03 -7.51 9.59
N GLY A 121 8.10 -8.14 10.08
CA GLY A 121 9.45 -7.58 10.01
C GLY A 121 9.90 -7.35 8.57
N ARG A 122 9.70 -8.34 7.68
CA ARG A 122 10.03 -8.24 6.25
C ARG A 122 9.31 -7.08 5.56
N ALA A 123 8.06 -6.80 5.94
CA ALA A 123 7.30 -5.67 5.41
C ALA A 123 7.89 -4.29 5.77
N VAL A 124 8.64 -4.17 6.87
CA VAL A 124 9.24 -2.89 7.33
C VAL A 124 10.18 -2.30 6.28
N ALA A 125 11.03 -3.12 5.66
CA ALA A 125 11.98 -2.64 4.65
C ALA A 125 11.28 -2.04 3.43
N ARG A 126 10.18 -2.67 3.01
CA ARG A 126 9.32 -2.17 1.94
C ARG A 126 8.51 -0.94 2.35
N PHE A 127 8.09 -0.86 3.60
CA PHE A 127 7.49 0.36 4.14
C PHE A 127 8.49 1.54 4.14
N VAL A 128 9.76 1.31 4.49
CA VAL A 128 10.79 2.36 4.48
C VAL A 128 11.06 2.84 3.05
N THR A 129 11.32 1.92 2.12
CA THR A 129 11.55 2.28 0.71
C THR A 129 10.31 2.92 0.07
N GLY A 130 9.12 2.41 0.38
CA GLY A 130 7.85 3.03 0.00
C GLY A 130 7.69 4.44 0.57
N THR A 131 8.08 4.67 1.82
CA THR A 131 8.05 6.01 2.44
C THR A 131 8.98 6.97 1.72
N ILE A 132 10.19 6.54 1.37
CA ILE A 132 11.12 7.34 0.57
C ILE A 132 10.46 7.72 -0.76
N ALA A 133 9.85 6.75 -1.45
CA ALA A 133 9.15 6.99 -2.71
C ALA A 133 7.95 7.94 -2.58
N VAL A 134 7.14 7.81 -1.52
CA VAL A 134 6.00 8.73 -1.24
C VAL A 134 6.50 10.14 -0.96
N VAL A 135 7.54 10.29 -0.14
CA VAL A 135 8.12 11.60 0.19
C VAL A 135 8.66 12.27 -1.07
N ILE A 136 9.43 11.56 -1.88
CA ILE A 136 9.96 12.07 -3.16
C ILE A 136 8.81 12.46 -4.09
N THR A 137 7.78 11.62 -4.16
CA THR A 137 6.57 11.90 -4.95
C THR A 137 5.88 13.19 -4.48
N ILE A 138 5.64 13.36 -3.18
CA ILE A 138 5.00 14.56 -2.66
C ILE A 138 5.86 15.80 -2.91
N LEU A 139 7.17 15.71 -2.66
CA LEU A 139 8.12 16.80 -2.90
C LEU A 139 8.14 17.22 -4.37
N ALA A 140 8.18 16.28 -5.30
CA ALA A 140 8.09 16.58 -6.73
C ALA A 140 6.77 17.28 -7.08
N GLY A 141 5.67 16.85 -6.47
CA GLY A 141 4.33 17.43 -6.57
C GLY A 141 4.28 18.90 -6.19
N VAL A 142 4.85 19.21 -5.03
CA VAL A 142 4.88 20.58 -4.50
C VAL A 142 5.82 21.47 -5.31
N LEU A 143 7.04 20.99 -5.60
CA LEU A 143 8.10 21.80 -6.22
C LEU A 143 7.88 22.05 -7.72
N PHE A 144 7.63 21.00 -8.49
CA PHE A 144 7.56 21.09 -9.96
C PHE A 144 6.13 21.27 -10.47
N PHE A 145 5.15 20.72 -9.75
CA PHE A 145 3.79 20.63 -10.23
C PHE A 145 2.79 21.51 -9.48
N LYS A 146 3.26 22.28 -8.49
CA LYS A 146 2.49 23.26 -7.73
C LYS A 146 1.20 22.67 -7.15
N VAL A 147 1.25 21.43 -6.65
CA VAL A 147 0.13 20.83 -5.92
C VAL A 147 -0.18 21.72 -4.70
N PRO A 148 -1.44 22.15 -4.50
CA PRO A 148 -1.82 23.03 -3.39
C PRO A 148 -1.80 22.25 -2.06
N LEU A 149 -0.61 22.08 -1.50
CA LEU A 149 -0.36 21.42 -0.22
C LEU A 149 0.26 22.44 0.73
N SER A 150 -0.49 22.81 1.77
CA SER A 150 0.02 23.65 2.84
C SER A 150 0.40 22.79 4.03
N LEU A 151 1.71 22.62 4.27
CA LEU A 151 2.22 21.85 5.40
C LEU A 151 1.78 22.44 6.76
N GLY A 152 1.47 23.74 6.80
CA GLY A 152 0.97 24.42 8.01
C GLY A 152 -0.51 24.16 8.31
N ALA A 153 -1.30 23.76 7.30
CA ALA A 153 -2.72 23.39 7.48
C ALA A 153 -2.90 21.88 7.75
N THR A 154 -1.82 21.11 7.72
CA THR A 154 -1.84 19.65 7.92
C THR A 154 -2.12 19.29 9.37
N HIS A 155 -3.12 18.43 9.59
CA HIS A 155 -3.38 17.81 10.89
C HIS A 155 -2.46 16.60 11.12
N TRP A 156 -1.23 16.85 11.55
CA TRP A 156 -0.20 15.81 11.76
C TRP A 156 -0.63 14.62 12.64
N PRO A 157 -1.32 14.81 13.78
CA PRO A 157 -1.76 13.68 14.60
C PRO A 157 -2.74 12.75 13.86
N MET A 158 -3.67 13.35 13.09
CA MET A 158 -4.61 12.62 12.25
C MET A 158 -3.87 11.87 11.14
N PHE A 159 -2.91 12.53 10.50
CA PHE A 159 -2.09 11.93 9.44
C PHE A 159 -1.34 10.69 9.93
N PHE A 160 -0.58 10.81 11.03
CA PHE A 160 0.19 9.69 11.56
C PHE A 160 -0.71 8.56 12.09
N GLY A 161 -1.83 8.90 12.74
CA GLY A 161 -2.81 7.91 13.18
C GLY A 161 -3.39 7.10 12.01
N ALA A 162 -3.79 7.78 10.94
CA ALA A 162 -4.33 7.14 9.74
C ALA A 162 -3.25 6.33 9.01
N LEU A 163 -2.03 6.86 8.90
CA LEU A 163 -0.89 6.18 8.27
C LEU A 163 -0.58 4.86 8.98
N MET A 164 -0.46 4.88 10.31
CA MET A 164 -0.16 3.67 11.09
C MET A 164 -1.26 2.61 10.92
N LEU A 165 -2.53 2.97 11.06
CA LEU A 165 -3.63 2.03 10.87
C LEU A 165 -3.66 1.45 9.45
N GLY A 166 -3.48 2.29 8.43
CA GLY A 166 -3.40 1.84 7.04
C GLY A 166 -2.26 0.87 6.80
N VAL A 167 -1.05 1.16 7.32
CA VAL A 167 0.12 0.28 7.19
C VAL A 167 -0.09 -1.07 7.90
N PHE A 168 -0.70 -1.08 9.08
CA PHE A 168 -1.06 -2.33 9.75
C PHE A 168 -2.07 -3.13 8.93
N CYS A 169 -3.12 -2.48 8.42
CA CYS A 169 -4.13 -3.11 7.57
C CYS A 169 -3.50 -3.72 6.30
N LEU A 170 -2.66 -2.95 5.59
CA LEU A 170 -1.92 -3.40 4.41
C LEU A 170 -1.00 -4.58 4.71
N SER A 171 -0.33 -4.55 5.87
CA SER A 171 0.53 -5.65 6.30
C SER A 171 -0.28 -6.93 6.53
N PHE A 172 -1.45 -6.85 7.18
CA PHE A 172 -2.34 -8.01 7.34
C PHE A 172 -2.84 -8.54 5.99
N MET A 173 -3.23 -7.66 5.07
CA MET A 173 -3.64 -8.05 3.72
C MET A 173 -2.50 -8.73 2.95
N GLY A 174 -1.29 -8.18 3.02
CA GLY A 174 -0.10 -8.78 2.42
C GLY A 174 0.26 -10.15 3.02
N ILE A 175 0.08 -10.34 4.32
CA ILE A 175 0.26 -11.65 4.98
C ILE A 175 -0.80 -12.65 4.52
N ILE A 176 -2.07 -12.25 4.38
CA ILE A 176 -3.13 -13.12 3.86
C ILE A 176 -2.77 -13.60 2.44
N ILE A 177 -2.33 -12.69 1.58
CA ILE A 177 -1.91 -13.03 0.22
C ILE A 177 -0.67 -13.92 0.22
N GLY A 178 0.37 -13.55 0.97
CA GLY A 178 1.60 -14.34 1.05
C GLY A 178 1.37 -15.75 1.59
N THR A 179 0.51 -15.89 2.59
CA THR A 179 0.18 -17.22 3.13
C THR A 179 -0.65 -18.03 2.15
N TRP A 180 -1.54 -17.39 1.39
CA TRP A 180 -2.26 -18.06 0.31
C TRP A 180 -1.31 -18.59 -0.78
N THR A 181 -0.25 -17.84 -1.12
CA THR A 181 0.73 -18.29 -2.13
C THR A 181 1.47 -19.58 -1.73
N LEU A 182 1.54 -19.92 -0.43
CA LEU A 182 2.04 -21.23 0.03
C LEU A 182 1.30 -22.42 -0.59
N THR A 183 0.03 -22.23 -0.96
CA THR A 183 -0.80 -23.28 -1.57
C THR A 183 -0.79 -23.27 -3.10
N ILE A 184 -0.22 -22.23 -3.71
CA ILE A 184 -0.16 -22.06 -5.16
C ILE A 184 1.16 -22.65 -5.66
N ARG A 185 1.06 -23.57 -6.63
CA ARG A 185 2.20 -24.26 -7.23
C ARG A 185 2.74 -23.57 -8.49
N ASN A 186 1.88 -22.90 -9.25
CA ASN A 186 2.24 -22.35 -10.55
C ASN A 186 2.19 -20.82 -10.50
N GLU A 187 3.33 -20.19 -10.79
CA GLU A 187 3.51 -18.74 -10.96
C GLU A 187 2.81 -17.86 -9.91
N PRO A 188 3.17 -17.99 -8.62
CA PRO A 188 2.53 -17.24 -7.54
C PRO A 188 2.98 -15.77 -7.46
N TRP A 189 4.04 -15.36 -8.16
CA TRP A 189 4.64 -14.03 -8.06
C TRP A 189 3.68 -12.91 -8.43
N PHE A 190 2.78 -13.13 -9.38
CA PHE A 190 1.86 -12.08 -9.83
C PHE A 190 0.67 -11.82 -8.88
N VAL A 191 0.41 -12.70 -7.91
CA VAL A 191 -0.82 -12.64 -7.08
C VAL A 191 -0.87 -11.36 -6.23
N GLY A 192 0.27 -10.95 -5.66
CA GLY A 192 0.37 -9.73 -4.86
C GLY A 192 0.09 -8.47 -5.68
N ASP A 193 0.72 -8.37 -6.85
CA ASP A 193 0.54 -7.24 -7.77
C ASP A 193 -0.88 -7.19 -8.34
N ALA A 194 -1.47 -8.33 -8.68
CA ALA A 194 -2.86 -8.41 -9.14
C ALA A 194 -3.85 -7.91 -8.06
N ALA A 195 -3.63 -8.29 -6.80
CA ALA A 195 -4.46 -7.80 -5.69
C ALA A 195 -4.30 -6.29 -5.49
N ALA A 196 -3.06 -5.77 -5.53
CA ALA A 196 -2.80 -4.35 -5.47
C ALA A 196 -3.41 -3.61 -6.67
N ALA A 197 -3.39 -4.15 -7.89
CA ALA A 197 -4.03 -3.54 -9.05
C ALA A 197 -5.57 -3.50 -8.91
N ALA A 198 -6.18 -4.58 -8.40
CA ALA A 198 -7.62 -4.62 -8.14
C ALA A 198 -8.03 -3.56 -7.09
N LEU A 199 -7.29 -3.48 -5.98
CA LEU A 199 -7.54 -2.45 -4.95
C LEU A 199 -7.44 -1.04 -5.52
N TYR A 200 -6.55 -0.80 -6.48
CA TYR A 200 -6.32 0.52 -7.06
C TYR A 200 -7.55 1.01 -7.83
N LEU A 201 -8.19 0.09 -8.54
CA LEU A 201 -9.41 0.33 -9.30
C LEU A 201 -10.63 0.59 -8.40
N PHE A 202 -10.78 -0.19 -7.32
CA PHE A 202 -11.99 -0.17 -6.50
C PHE A 202 -11.94 0.78 -5.29
N SER A 203 -10.75 1.19 -4.83
CA SER A 203 -10.58 1.99 -3.59
C SER A 203 -10.75 3.49 -3.75
N GLY A 204 -11.04 3.96 -4.97
CA GLY A 204 -11.12 5.38 -5.27
C GLY A 204 -9.78 6.14 -5.13
N ALA A 205 -8.67 5.46 -5.41
CA ALA A 205 -7.34 6.07 -5.37
C ALA A 205 -7.14 7.09 -6.49
N ILE A 206 -7.60 6.78 -7.71
CA ILE A 206 -7.48 7.62 -8.91
C ILE A 206 -8.72 8.47 -9.13
N PHE A 207 -9.90 7.90 -8.95
CA PHE A 207 -11.17 8.55 -9.25
C PHE A 207 -12.19 8.26 -8.14
N PRO A 208 -13.24 9.07 -7.99
CA PRO A 208 -14.27 8.86 -6.97
C PRO A 208 -15.04 7.55 -7.19
N ILE A 209 -15.38 6.86 -6.11
CA ILE A 209 -16.17 5.61 -6.15
C ILE A 209 -17.54 5.82 -6.83
N THR A 210 -18.08 7.04 -6.80
CA THR A 210 -19.35 7.39 -7.46
C THR A 210 -19.32 7.23 -8.98
N ILE A 211 -18.13 7.19 -9.60
CA ILE A 211 -17.97 6.94 -11.04
C ILE A 211 -18.13 5.45 -11.38
N LEU A 212 -17.93 4.54 -10.41
CA LEU A 212 -18.13 3.11 -10.64
C LEU A 212 -19.62 2.81 -10.89
N PRO A 213 -19.94 1.82 -11.74
CA PRO A 213 -21.29 1.28 -11.87
C PRO A 213 -21.91 0.96 -10.52
N ALA A 214 -23.21 1.23 -10.34
CA ALA A 214 -23.90 1.10 -9.05
C ALA A 214 -23.71 -0.27 -8.38
N PHE A 215 -23.57 -1.34 -9.16
CA PHE A 215 -23.33 -2.69 -8.66
C PHE A 215 -21.90 -2.94 -8.14
N LEU A 216 -20.91 -2.14 -8.55
CA LEU A 216 -19.51 -2.23 -8.11
C LEU A 216 -19.20 -1.30 -6.93
N GLN A 217 -20.00 -0.26 -6.70
CA GLN A 217 -19.79 0.68 -5.59
C GLN A 217 -19.73 0.00 -4.21
N PRO A 218 -20.59 -1.00 -3.87
CA PRO A 218 -20.51 -1.69 -2.59
C PRO A 218 -19.16 -2.35 -2.33
N ILE A 219 -18.49 -2.85 -3.38
CA ILE A 219 -17.14 -3.44 -3.28
C ILE A 219 -16.16 -2.35 -2.84
N GLY A 220 -16.19 -1.17 -3.45
CA GLY A 220 -15.34 -0.04 -3.07
C GLY A 220 -15.53 0.37 -1.61
N PHE A 221 -16.78 0.41 -1.13
CA PHE A 221 -17.07 0.74 0.28
C PHE A 221 -16.70 -0.38 1.28
N LEU A 222 -16.47 -1.62 0.82
CA LEU A 222 -15.99 -2.68 1.69
C LEU A 222 -14.48 -2.59 1.93
N LEU A 223 -13.74 -1.94 1.03
CA LEU A 223 -12.29 -1.90 1.07
C LEU A 223 -11.75 -0.91 2.12
N PRO A 224 -10.72 -1.29 2.90
CA PRO A 224 -10.12 -0.39 3.88
C PRO A 224 -9.36 0.78 3.25
N MET A 225 -8.85 0.58 2.03
CA MET A 225 -8.10 1.61 1.29
C MET A 225 -8.96 2.85 1.02
N THR A 226 -10.26 2.66 0.79
CA THR A 226 -11.23 3.75 0.59
C THR A 226 -11.23 4.73 1.76
N TYR A 227 -11.38 4.20 2.98
CA TYR A 227 -11.42 5.01 4.21
C TYR A 227 -10.05 5.55 4.59
N TRP A 228 -9.00 4.76 4.36
CA TRP A 228 -7.62 5.16 4.64
C TRP A 228 -7.17 6.33 3.77
N LEU A 229 -7.34 6.25 2.44
CA LEU A 229 -6.96 7.33 1.53
C LEU A 229 -7.77 8.60 1.80
N GLU A 230 -9.05 8.47 2.14
CA GLU A 230 -9.88 9.60 2.55
C GLU A 230 -9.35 10.29 3.81
N LEU A 231 -9.00 9.53 4.86
CA LEU A 231 -8.40 10.07 6.08
C LEU A 231 -7.08 10.80 5.82
N ILE A 232 -6.21 10.24 4.98
CA ILE A 232 -4.94 10.87 4.60
C ILE A 232 -5.19 12.19 3.86
N ARG A 233 -6.13 12.21 2.92
CA ARG A 233 -6.50 13.43 2.18
C ARG A 233 -7.08 14.50 3.11
N ARG A 234 -7.98 14.13 4.03
CA ARG A 234 -8.52 15.06 5.05
C ARG A 234 -7.44 15.62 5.96
N ALA A 235 -6.48 14.79 6.34
CA ALA A 235 -5.37 15.22 7.19
C ALA A 235 -4.44 16.24 6.48
N LEU A 236 -4.19 16.06 5.17
CA LEU A 236 -3.25 16.86 4.39
C LEU A 236 -3.87 18.08 3.70
N LEU A 237 -5.13 18.00 3.28
CA LEU A 237 -5.83 19.06 2.53
C LEU A 237 -6.84 19.84 3.38
N GLY A 238 -7.22 19.34 4.56
CA GLY A 238 -8.25 19.97 5.40
C GLY A 238 -9.56 20.18 4.64
N ALA A 239 -10.03 21.42 4.55
CA ALA A 239 -11.23 21.79 3.79
C ALA A 239 -11.13 21.47 2.29
N GLY A 240 -9.91 21.42 1.72
CA GLY A 240 -9.68 21.04 0.32
C GLY A 240 -9.93 19.56 0.03
N ALA A 241 -10.05 18.71 1.06
CA ALA A 241 -10.42 17.30 0.91
C ALA A 241 -11.88 17.12 0.48
N ALA A 242 -12.74 18.12 0.66
CA ALA A 242 -14.16 18.07 0.30
C ALA A 242 -14.42 18.13 -1.22
N ALA A 243 -13.37 18.07 -2.06
CA ALA A 243 -13.48 18.05 -3.52
C ALA A 243 -14.41 16.92 -4.03
N PHE A 244 -14.53 15.81 -3.29
CA PHE A 244 -15.47 14.75 -3.60
C PHE A 244 -16.33 14.39 -2.38
N PRO A 245 -17.66 14.59 -2.43
CA PRO A 245 -18.52 14.41 -1.27
C PRO A 245 -18.86 12.95 -0.93
N THR A 246 -18.20 11.96 -1.55
CA THR A 246 -18.53 10.53 -1.42
C THR A 246 -18.62 10.04 0.03
N LEU A 247 -17.73 10.53 0.89
CA LEU A 247 -17.67 10.18 2.32
C LEU A 247 -17.91 11.42 3.21
N ALA A 248 -18.39 12.53 2.65
CA ALA A 248 -18.55 13.79 3.40
C ALA A 248 -19.53 13.68 4.57
N ALA A 249 -20.49 12.75 4.49
CA ALA A 249 -21.44 12.47 5.58
C ALA A 249 -20.78 11.83 6.82
N PHE A 250 -19.60 11.20 6.67
CA PHE A 250 -18.90 10.55 7.77
C PHE A 250 -17.96 11.52 8.49
N SER A 251 -18.01 11.51 9.81
CA SER A 251 -17.04 12.23 10.63
C SER A 251 -15.66 11.53 10.59
N ASN A 252 -14.60 12.28 10.87
CA ASN A 252 -13.24 11.70 10.91
C ASN A 252 -13.14 10.57 11.94
N ALA A 253 -13.84 10.70 13.09
CA ALA A 253 -13.88 9.66 14.11
C ALA A 253 -14.58 8.38 13.62
N GLN A 254 -15.66 8.51 12.84
CA GLN A 254 -16.33 7.36 12.22
C GLN A 254 -15.42 6.67 11.19
N LEU A 255 -14.73 7.44 10.35
CA LEU A 255 -13.77 6.88 9.38
C LEU A 255 -12.63 6.13 10.09
N PHE A 256 -12.09 6.69 11.18
CA PHE A 256 -11.12 5.99 12.02
C PHE A 256 -11.69 4.71 12.63
N GLY A 257 -12.91 4.76 13.14
CA GLY A 257 -13.60 3.59 13.71
C GLY A 257 -13.79 2.48 12.68
N ILE A 258 -14.23 2.82 11.47
CA ILE A 258 -14.38 1.87 10.35
C ILE A 258 -13.04 1.27 9.98
N LEU A 259 -12.01 2.09 9.78
CA LEU A 259 -10.68 1.62 9.41
C LEU A 259 -10.08 0.74 10.51
N ALA A 260 -10.24 1.10 11.78
CA ALA A 260 -9.77 0.30 12.91
C ALA A 260 -10.51 -1.05 12.98
N ALA A 261 -11.83 -1.05 12.80
CA ALA A 261 -12.63 -2.27 12.77
C ALA A 261 -12.23 -3.20 11.62
N GLN A 262 -12.03 -2.64 10.42
CA GLN A 262 -11.52 -3.39 9.26
C GLN A 262 -10.09 -3.91 9.51
N THR A 263 -9.22 -3.09 10.11
CA THR A 263 -7.85 -3.50 10.46
C THR A 263 -7.86 -4.69 11.42
N LEU A 264 -8.72 -4.66 12.44
CA LEU A 264 -8.91 -5.78 13.36
C LEU A 264 -9.48 -7.01 12.65
N ALA A 265 -10.48 -6.83 11.79
CA ALA A 265 -11.06 -7.92 11.02
C ALA A 265 -10.02 -8.60 10.11
N PHE A 266 -9.26 -7.82 9.33
CA PHE A 266 -8.15 -8.34 8.52
C PHE A 266 -7.04 -8.95 9.37
N GLY A 267 -6.76 -8.42 10.56
CA GLY A 267 -5.83 -9.03 11.50
C GLY A 267 -6.27 -10.42 11.98
N LEU A 268 -7.55 -10.58 12.33
CA LEU A 268 -8.13 -11.87 12.68
C LEU A 268 -8.10 -12.83 11.49
N ILE A 269 -8.53 -12.37 10.31
CA ILE A 269 -8.49 -13.15 9.06
C ILE A 269 -7.06 -13.59 8.75
N ALA A 270 -6.06 -12.72 8.93
CA ALA A 270 -4.65 -13.06 8.71
C ALA A 270 -4.17 -14.18 9.63
N VAL A 271 -4.58 -14.19 10.91
CA VAL A 271 -4.27 -15.28 11.83
C VAL A 271 -4.91 -16.60 11.38
N PHE A 272 -6.18 -16.59 10.99
CA PHE A 272 -6.88 -17.79 10.52
C PHE A 272 -6.32 -18.28 9.18
N ALA A 273 -6.11 -17.38 8.22
CA ALA A 273 -5.54 -17.66 6.91
C ALA A 273 -4.15 -18.25 7.05
N PHE A 274 -3.28 -17.66 7.88
CA PHE A 274 -1.95 -18.22 8.16
C PHE A 274 -2.07 -19.66 8.66
N ARG A 275 -2.88 -19.92 9.69
CA ARG A 275 -3.01 -21.28 10.26
C ARG A 275 -3.58 -22.29 9.26
N TYR A 276 -4.55 -21.88 8.46
CA TYR A 276 -5.18 -22.74 7.46
C TYR A 276 -4.24 -23.06 6.31
N PHE A 277 -3.68 -22.04 5.65
CA PHE A 277 -2.81 -22.23 4.49
C PHE A 277 -1.46 -22.86 4.88
N ASP A 278 -0.91 -22.54 6.05
CA ASP A 278 0.28 -23.21 6.58
C ASP A 278 0.05 -24.71 6.76
N ARG A 279 -1.09 -25.08 7.37
CA ARG A 279 -1.47 -26.48 7.55
C ARG A 279 -1.62 -27.20 6.21
N VAL A 280 -2.36 -26.62 5.27
CA VAL A 280 -2.57 -27.20 3.94
C VAL A 280 -1.24 -27.35 3.20
N ALA A 281 -0.36 -26.36 3.27
CA ALA A 281 0.94 -26.41 2.62
C ALA A 281 1.84 -27.51 3.23
N ARG A 282 1.81 -27.71 4.55
CA ARG A 282 2.53 -28.82 5.20
C ARG A 282 1.96 -30.19 4.82
N GLU A 283 0.64 -30.37 4.90
CA GLU A 283 -0.03 -31.64 4.59
C GLU A 283 0.19 -32.07 3.13
N LYS A 284 0.29 -31.10 2.20
CA LYS A 284 0.53 -31.35 0.78
C LYS A 284 2.01 -31.31 0.38
N GLY A 285 2.94 -31.11 1.32
CA GLY A 285 4.38 -31.02 1.03
C GLY A 285 4.78 -29.83 0.16
N LEU A 286 4.04 -28.72 0.23
CA LEU A 286 4.23 -27.54 -0.62
C LEU A 286 5.24 -26.51 -0.08
N ILE A 287 5.76 -26.70 1.13
CA ILE A 287 6.72 -25.78 1.76
C ILE A 287 8.01 -25.65 0.94
N ASP A 288 8.43 -26.75 0.30
CA ASP A 288 9.62 -26.80 -0.56
C ASP A 288 9.27 -26.91 -2.05
N ALA A 289 7.99 -26.80 -2.40
CA ALA A 289 7.55 -26.87 -3.79
C ALA A 289 7.94 -25.60 -4.54
N GLN A 290 8.61 -25.79 -5.67
CA GLN A 290 9.00 -24.72 -6.58
C GLN A 290 8.03 -24.69 -7.76
N SER A 291 7.65 -23.49 -8.19
CA SER A 291 7.09 -23.29 -9.51
C SER A 291 8.25 -23.45 -10.49
N ASN A 292 8.33 -24.59 -11.17
CA ASN A 292 9.43 -24.96 -12.07
C ASN A 292 9.93 -23.77 -12.92
N PHE A 293 11.21 -23.43 -12.76
CA PHE A 293 12.10 -23.01 -13.84
C PHE A 293 13.28 -23.98 -13.87
#